data_AF-A0A1Y2I5X5-F1
#
_entry.id   AF-A0A1Y2I5X5-F1
#
_cell.length_a   1.000
_cell.length_b   1.000
_cell.length_c   1.000
_cell.angle_alpha   90.00
_cell.angle_beta   90.00
_cell.angle_gamma   90.00
#
_symmetry.space_group_name_H-M   'P 1'
#
loop_
_entity.id
_entity.type
_entity.pdbx_description
1 polymer ?
#
loop_
_entity_poly.entity_id
_entity_poly.type
_entity_poly.pdbx_seq_one_letter_code
_entity_poly.pdbx_strand_id
1 'polypeptide(L)'
;MVQRHSRNIPCLQSPPRNIRALYFAATIKRPVYVKVATTMPEVESPGVKRFPSFESIMGTRAPIHECLVTTHDARGKAHEFLIAYQERPELPPNEALNEILPDISFRGELVVMQSGKRVFVVDLAGGRMATLAKEAVRR
;
A
#
# COMPACT_ATOMS: atom_id res chain seq x y z
N MET A 1 -32.97 -26.61 23.85
CA MET A 1 -32.05 -27.16 22.84
C MET A 1 -32.05 -26.18 21.66
N VAL A 2 -31.01 -25.35 21.52
CA VAL A 2 -30.96 -24.29 20.49
C VAL A 2 -30.19 -24.82 19.29
N GLN A 3 -30.90 -25.16 18.20
CA GLN A 3 -30.30 -25.52 16.92
C GLN A 3 -29.59 -24.31 16.32
N ARG A 4 -28.26 -24.22 16.50
CA ARG A 4 -27.42 -23.28 15.76
C ARG A 4 -27.38 -23.75 14.31
N HIS A 5 -28.14 -23.09 13.45
CA HIS A 5 -27.98 -23.21 12.01
C HIS A 5 -26.63 -22.60 11.64
N SER A 6 -25.62 -23.46 11.46
CA SER A 6 -24.35 -23.06 10.86
C SER A 6 -24.63 -22.71 9.40
N ARG A 7 -24.90 -21.43 9.13
CA ARG A 7 -24.90 -20.93 7.76
C ARG A 7 -23.47 -21.10 7.25
N ASN A 8 -23.25 -22.08 6.38
CA ASN A 8 -22.07 -22.13 5.55
C ASN A 8 -22.01 -20.80 4.80
N ILE A 9 -21.14 -19.89 5.24
CA ILE A 9 -20.77 -18.73 4.44
C ILE A 9 -19.88 -19.33 3.36
N PRO A 10 -20.34 -19.43 2.09
CA PRO A 10 -19.46 -19.89 1.04
C PRO A 10 -18.23 -19.00 1.04
N CYS A 11 -17.04 -19.58 1.15
CA CYS A 11 -15.81 -18.83 0.95
C CYS A 11 -15.88 -18.29 -0.48
N LEU A 12 -16.16 -17.00 -0.64
CA LEU A 12 -16.04 -16.31 -1.92
C LEU A 12 -14.56 -16.35 -2.28
N GLN A 13 -14.16 -17.36 -3.03
CA GLN A 13 -12.79 -17.53 -3.52
C GLN A 13 -12.58 -16.56 -4.66
N SER A 14 -12.44 -15.27 -4.34
CA SER A 14 -11.97 -14.32 -5.33
C SER A 14 -10.44 -14.41 -5.37
N PRO A 15 -9.85 -14.89 -6.48
CA PRO A 15 -8.41 -15.09 -6.55
C PRO A 15 -7.69 -13.75 -6.37
N PRO A 16 -6.59 -13.70 -5.62
CA PRO A 16 -5.84 -12.47 -5.43
C PRO A 16 -5.30 -11.98 -6.77
N ARG A 17 -5.33 -10.67 -6.96
CA ARG A 17 -4.71 -10.00 -8.11
C ARG A 17 -3.52 -9.17 -7.64
N ASN A 18 -2.52 -9.10 -8.50
CA ASN A 18 -1.35 -8.30 -8.24
C ASN A 18 -1.57 -6.86 -8.68
N ILE A 19 -1.56 -5.93 -7.72
CA ILE A 19 -1.65 -4.50 -7.97
C ILE A 19 -0.25 -3.89 -7.85
N ARG A 20 0.12 -3.05 -8.81
CA ARG A 20 1.42 -2.39 -8.84
C ARG A 20 1.50 -1.28 -7.79
N ALA A 21 2.58 -1.29 -7.02
CA ALA A 21 2.89 -0.32 -5.98
C ALA A 21 4.34 0.19 -6.13
N LEU A 22 4.67 1.23 -5.38
CA LEU A 22 6.05 1.72 -5.23
C LEU A 22 6.59 1.27 -3.87
N TYR A 23 7.73 0.60 -3.86
CA TYR A 23 8.37 0.08 -2.66
C TYR A 23 9.69 0.80 -2.38
N PHE A 24 9.84 1.21 -1.13
CA PHE A 24 11.00 1.88 -0.58
C PHE A 24 11.69 0.92 0.37
N ALA A 25 12.49 0.03 -0.19
CA ALA A 25 13.31 -0.89 0.59
C ALA A 25 14.45 -0.13 1.27
N ALA A 26 14.77 -0.49 2.51
CA ALA A 26 15.82 0.22 3.26
C ALA A 26 17.20 0.13 2.59
N THR A 27 17.49 -0.98 1.91
CA THR A 27 18.80 -1.30 1.34
C THR A 27 18.93 -0.97 -0.15
N ILE A 28 17.96 -0.26 -0.74
CA ILE A 28 17.96 0.09 -2.16
C ILE A 28 17.95 1.61 -2.29
N LYS A 29 18.82 2.17 -3.13
CA LYS A 29 18.97 3.63 -3.31
C LYS A 29 17.77 4.34 -3.92
N ARG A 30 16.88 3.60 -4.59
CA ARG A 30 15.74 4.17 -5.31
C ARG A 30 14.51 3.31 -5.11
N PRO A 31 13.32 3.91 -5.11
CA PRO A 31 12.09 3.15 -4.99
C PRO A 31 11.88 2.26 -6.21
N VAL A 32 11.40 1.04 -5.99
CA VAL A 32 11.18 0.04 -7.04
C VAL A 32 9.71 -0.30 -7.18
N TYR A 33 9.28 -0.67 -8.38
CA TYR A 33 7.91 -1.16 -8.56
C TYR A 33 7.80 -2.61 -8.06
N VAL A 34 6.77 -2.86 -7.25
CA VAL A 34 6.44 -4.21 -6.76
C VAL A 34 5.00 -4.56 -7.10
N LYS A 35 4.67 -5.84 -6.99
CA LYS A 35 3.33 -6.39 -7.17
C LYS A 35 2.80 -6.81 -5.81
N VAL A 36 1.82 -6.08 -5.29
CA VAL A 36 1.17 -6.39 -4.02
C VAL A 36 0.01 -7.33 -4.30
N ALA A 37 0.07 -8.54 -3.74
CA ALA A 37 -1.04 -9.47 -3.79
C ALA A 37 -2.26 -8.85 -3.09
N THR A 38 -3.37 -8.71 -3.79
CA THR A 38 -4.56 -8.01 -3.29
C THR A 38 -5.76 -8.92 -3.44
N THR A 39 -6.44 -9.21 -2.34
CA THR A 39 -7.73 -9.91 -2.38
C THR A 39 -8.77 -8.95 -2.95
N MET A 40 -9.45 -9.39 -4.00
CA MET A 40 -10.38 -8.58 -4.78
C MET A 40 -11.78 -9.14 -4.60
N PRO A 41 -12.69 -8.54 -3.82
CA PRO A 41 -14.04 -9.08 -3.72
C PRO A 41 -14.75 -9.02 -5.08
N GLU A 42 -15.68 -9.94 -5.33
CA GLU A 42 -16.50 -9.93 -6.55
C GLU A 42 -17.31 -8.64 -6.70
N VAL A 43 -17.81 -8.12 -5.58
CA VAL A 43 -18.53 -6.85 -5.49
C VAL A 43 -17.93 -6.02 -4.36
N GLU A 44 -17.41 -4.85 -4.70
CA GLU A 44 -16.90 -3.90 -3.71
C GLU A 44 -18.02 -3.10 -3.05
N SER A 45 -17.92 -2.93 -1.73
CA SER A 45 -18.82 -2.10 -0.93
C SER A 45 -18.04 -1.44 0.22
N PRO A 46 -18.62 -0.45 0.94
CA PRO A 46 -17.95 0.16 2.07
C PRO A 46 -17.48 -0.84 3.15
N GLY A 47 -18.17 -1.96 3.33
CA GLY A 47 -17.80 -3.04 4.27
C GLY A 47 -17.02 -4.19 3.65
N VAL A 48 -16.87 -4.22 2.32
CA VAL A 48 -16.18 -5.29 1.58
C VAL A 48 -15.25 -4.63 0.55
N LYS A 49 -14.02 -4.36 0.98
CA LYS A 49 -13.01 -3.67 0.17
C LYS A 49 -11.93 -4.63 -0.30
N ARG A 50 -11.16 -4.19 -1.29
CA ARG A 50 -9.88 -4.82 -1.61
C ARG A 50 -9.00 -4.85 -0.38
N PHE A 51 -8.25 -5.94 -0.22
CA PHE A 51 -7.34 -6.11 0.90
C PHE A 51 -5.93 -6.42 0.39
N PRO A 52 -5.02 -5.42 0.35
CA PRO A 52 -3.63 -5.62 -0.05
C PRO A 52 -2.86 -6.38 1.05
N SER A 53 -2.13 -7.42 0.66
CA SER A 53 -1.25 -8.21 1.52
C SER A 53 0.14 -7.56 1.56
N PHE A 54 0.28 -6.52 2.38
CA PHE A 54 1.56 -5.80 2.54
C PHE A 54 2.66 -6.67 3.16
N GLU A 55 2.27 -7.63 3.99
CA GLU A 55 3.14 -8.62 4.61
C GLU A 55 3.83 -9.52 3.58
N SER A 56 3.28 -9.68 2.38
CA SER A 56 3.94 -10.40 1.28
C SER A 56 5.16 -9.66 0.73
N ILE A 57 5.27 -8.35 0.97
CA ILE A 57 6.38 -7.49 0.55
C ILE A 57 7.33 -7.20 1.71
N MET A 58 6.79 -6.71 2.83
CA MET A 58 7.59 -6.22 3.97
C MET A 58 7.86 -7.32 5.03
N GLY A 59 7.17 -8.47 4.93
CA GLY A 59 7.19 -9.50 5.94
C GLY A 59 6.33 -9.16 7.16
N THR A 60 6.41 -9.99 8.20
CA THR A 60 5.55 -9.93 9.39
C THR A 60 6.32 -9.69 10.69
N ARG A 61 7.61 -9.35 10.61
CA ARG A 61 8.49 -9.22 11.79
C ARG A 61 8.20 -7.97 12.62
N ALA A 62 7.60 -6.95 12.01
CA ALA A 62 7.23 -5.71 12.66
C ALA A 62 5.77 -5.35 12.32
N PRO A 63 5.08 -4.56 13.18
CA PRO A 63 3.74 -4.06 12.89
C PRO A 63 3.71 -3.24 11.60
N ILE A 64 2.70 -3.48 10.75
CA ILE A 64 2.43 -2.66 9.57
C ILE A 64 1.44 -1.56 9.99
N HIS A 65 1.83 -0.32 9.76
CA HIS A 65 0.98 0.84 9.93
C HIS A 65 0.52 1.32 8.56
N GLU A 66 -0.75 1.75 8.48
CA GLU A 66 -1.37 2.20 7.24
C GLU A 66 -1.91 3.62 7.42
N CYS A 67 -1.72 4.47 6.41
CA CYS A 67 -2.34 5.79 6.34
C CYS A 67 -2.74 6.16 4.91
N LEU A 68 -3.73 7.05 4.80
CA LEU A 68 -4.13 7.64 3.52
C LEU A 68 -3.61 9.06 3.43
N VAL A 69 -2.93 9.36 2.33
CA VAL A 69 -2.37 10.69 2.06
C VAL A 69 -2.93 11.22 0.75
N THR A 70 -3.42 12.46 0.78
CA THR A 70 -3.89 13.16 -0.42
C THR A 70 -2.84 14.12 -0.95
N THR A 71 -2.52 14.02 -2.23
CA THR A 71 -1.70 14.99 -2.98
C THR A 71 -2.53 15.61 -4.10
N HIS A 72 -2.05 16.72 -4.65
CA HIS A 72 -2.71 17.41 -5.76
C HIS A 72 -1.75 17.49 -6.94
N ASP A 73 -2.24 17.22 -8.15
CA ASP A 73 -1.45 17.42 -9.36
C ASP A 73 -1.37 18.91 -9.76
N ALA A 74 -0.59 19.21 -10.80
CA ALA A 74 -0.40 20.58 -11.30
C ALA A 74 -1.70 21.28 -11.75
N ARG A 75 -2.80 20.54 -11.93
CA ARG A 75 -4.13 21.08 -12.26
C ARG A 75 -5.05 21.18 -11.04
N GLY A 76 -4.51 20.97 -9.84
CA GLY A 76 -5.26 20.97 -8.59
C GLY A 76 -6.14 19.73 -8.38
N LYS A 77 -5.99 18.67 -9.19
CA LYS A 77 -6.78 17.44 -9.00
C LYS A 77 -6.20 16.63 -7.85
N ALA A 78 -7.05 16.28 -6.88
CA ALA A 78 -6.68 15.41 -5.77
C ALA A 78 -6.44 13.96 -6.21
N HIS A 79 -5.40 13.35 -5.66
CA HIS A 79 -5.03 11.94 -5.79
C HIS A 79 -4.68 11.40 -4.40
N GLU A 80 -5.34 10.32 -4.01
CA GLU A 80 -5.14 9.70 -2.71
C GLU A 80 -4.23 8.47 -2.84
N PHE A 81 -3.37 8.26 -1.85
CA PHE A 81 -2.40 7.17 -1.80
C PHE A 81 -2.51 6.46 -0.45
N LEU A 82 -2.55 5.13 -0.48
CA LEU A 82 -2.41 4.29 0.69
C LEU A 82 -0.92 4.01 0.90
N ILE A 83 -0.41 4.44 2.05
CA ILE A 83 0.97 4.21 2.46
C ILE A 83 0.92 3.19 3.59
N ALA A 84 1.59 2.07 3.38
CA ALA A 84 1.88 1.10 4.43
C ALA A 84 3.36 1.18 4.79
N TYR A 85 3.70 1.23 6.07
CA TYR A 85 5.08 1.26 6.52
C TYR A 85 5.30 0.34 7.73
N GLN A 86 6.55 -0.10 7.88
CA GLN A 86 7.04 -0.79 9.07
C GLN A 86 8.30 -0.08 9.56
N GLU A 87 8.35 0.20 10.86
CA GLU A 87 9.60 0.59 11.51
C GLU A 87 10.40 -0.64 11.89
N ARG A 88 11.69 -0.63 11.56
CA ARG A 88 12.63 -1.73 11.76
C ARG A 88 13.95 -1.17 12.28
N PRO A 89 14.08 -0.94 13.60
CA PRO A 89 15.26 -0.29 14.19
C PRO A 89 16.59 -1.00 13.88
N GLU A 90 16.54 -2.29 13.58
CA GLU A 90 17.71 -3.10 13.21
C GLU A 90 18.24 -2.82 11.78
N LEU A 91 17.45 -2.16 10.93
CA LEU A 91 17.86 -1.80 9.57
C LEU A 91 18.67 -0.50 9.55
N PRO A 92 19.51 -0.29 8.51
CA PRO A 92 20.07 1.03 8.24
C PRO A 92 18.96 2.05 7.91
N PRO A 93 19.25 3.37 7.97
CA PRO A 93 18.37 4.39 7.43
C PRO A 93 17.98 4.07 5.99
N ASN A 94 16.72 4.29 5.64
CA ASN A 94 16.17 3.89 4.35
C ASN A 94 16.74 4.74 3.22
N GLU A 95 17.66 4.16 2.43
CA GLU A 95 18.33 4.88 1.34
C GLU A 95 17.37 5.30 0.21
N ALA A 96 16.27 4.57 0.00
CA ALA A 96 15.30 4.89 -1.05
C ALA A 96 14.56 6.20 -0.75
N LEU A 97 14.50 6.61 0.52
CA LEU A 97 13.86 7.86 0.93
C LEU A 97 14.76 9.08 0.75
N ASN A 98 16.08 8.92 0.67
CA ASN A 98 17.01 10.05 0.55
C ASN A 98 16.77 10.91 -0.70
N GLU A 99 16.25 10.33 -1.79
CA GLU A 99 15.87 11.09 -2.99
C GLU A 99 14.72 12.08 -2.71
N ILE A 100 13.85 11.75 -1.75
CA ILE A 100 12.59 12.44 -1.50
C ILE A 100 12.66 13.29 -0.25
N LEU A 101 13.26 12.75 0.81
CA LEU A 101 13.44 13.32 2.14
C LEU A 101 14.93 13.19 2.48
N PRO A 102 15.78 14.14 2.04
CA PRO A 102 17.19 14.14 2.41
C PRO A 102 17.36 14.16 3.93
N ASP A 103 18.41 13.50 4.41
CA ASP A 103 18.79 13.46 5.83
C ASP A 103 17.76 12.80 6.78
N ILE A 104 16.77 12.09 6.24
CA ILE A 104 15.83 11.33 7.06
C ILE A 104 16.52 10.14 7.72
N SER A 105 16.32 9.99 9.03
CA SER A 105 16.86 8.87 9.82
C SER A 105 15.88 7.71 9.98
N PHE A 106 14.83 7.67 9.15
CA PHE A 106 13.80 6.63 9.19
C PHE A 106 14.42 5.26 8.89
N ARG A 107 14.24 4.33 9.82
CA ARG A 107 14.70 2.94 9.73
C ARG A 107 13.50 2.04 9.58
N GLY A 108 13.27 1.59 8.35
CA GLY A 108 12.04 0.91 8.02
C GLY A 108 11.83 0.81 6.53
N GLU A 109 10.71 0.26 6.15
CA GLU A 109 10.34 0.03 4.76
C GLU A 109 8.92 0.53 4.55
N LEU A 110 8.62 0.97 3.33
CA LEU A 110 7.29 1.48 3.00
C LEU A 110 6.85 1.14 1.59
N VAL A 111 5.55 0.86 1.45
CA VAL A 111 4.86 0.54 0.21
C VAL A 111 3.79 1.59 -0.03
N VAL A 112 3.77 2.17 -1.22
CA VAL A 112 2.79 3.17 -1.63
C VAL A 112 1.93 2.63 -2.77
N MET A 113 0.63 2.59 -2.53
CA MET A 113 -0.40 2.21 -3.50
C MET A 113 -1.28 3.41 -3.83
N GLN A 114 -1.82 3.45 -5.05
CA GLN A 114 -2.82 4.47 -5.40
C GLN A 114 -4.19 4.05 -4.87
N SER A 115 -4.89 4.97 -4.19
CA SER A 115 -6.29 4.78 -3.81
C SER A 115 -7.22 5.12 -4.98
N GLY A 116 -8.26 4.32 -5.16
CA GLY A 116 -9.25 4.50 -6.22
C GLY A 116 -10.48 5.28 -5.74
N LYS A 117 -11.15 5.98 -6.66
CA LYS A 117 -12.39 6.71 -6.33
C LYS A 117 -13.55 5.83 -5.89
N ARG A 118 -13.61 4.61 -6.42
CA ARG A 118 -14.70 3.64 -6.19
C ARG A 118 -14.22 2.35 -5.52
N VAL A 119 -12.91 2.20 -5.40
CA VAL A 119 -12.26 0.96 -5.02
C VAL A 119 -11.05 1.30 -4.16
N PHE A 120 -10.73 0.48 -3.16
CA PHE A 120 -9.77 0.89 -2.13
C PHE A 120 -8.35 1.11 -2.65
N VAL A 121 -7.87 0.25 -3.55
CA VAL A 121 -6.55 0.36 -4.17
C VAL A 121 -6.60 0.04 -5.67
N VAL A 122 -5.80 0.74 -6.47
CA VAL A 122 -5.64 0.57 -7.92
C VAL A 122 -4.17 0.55 -8.32
N ASP A 123 -3.90 0.10 -9.55
CA ASP A 123 -2.54 0.09 -10.11
C ASP A 123 -1.92 1.48 -10.12
N LEU A 124 -0.72 1.58 -9.54
CA LEU A 124 0.13 2.77 -9.68
C LEU A 124 0.72 2.82 -11.10
N ALA A 125 -0.07 3.33 -12.05
CA ALA A 125 0.29 3.33 -13.47
C ALA A 125 0.98 4.63 -13.92
N GLY A 126 2.20 4.49 -14.43
CA GLY A 126 2.93 5.52 -15.16
C GLY A 126 3.75 6.49 -14.31
N GLY A 127 4.73 7.14 -14.95
CA GLY A 127 5.70 8.01 -14.27
C GLY A 127 5.07 9.15 -13.49
N ARG A 128 3.98 9.74 -14.01
CA ARG A 128 3.27 10.84 -13.32
C ARG A 128 2.68 10.41 -11.98
N MET A 129 2.06 9.23 -11.90
CA MET A 129 1.50 8.73 -10.63
C MET A 129 2.61 8.36 -9.65
N ALA A 130 3.73 7.83 -10.13
CA ALA A 130 4.90 7.59 -9.29
C ALA A 130 5.46 8.89 -8.70
N THR A 131 5.52 9.98 -9.46
CA THR A 131 5.92 11.29 -8.92
C THR A 131 4.98 11.77 -7.82
N LEU A 132 3.66 11.64 -7.99
CA LEU A 132 2.69 12.01 -6.96
C LEU A 132 2.75 11.08 -5.73
N ALA A 133 3.00 9.79 -5.93
CA ALA A 133 3.21 8.85 -4.82
C ALA A 133 4.44 9.22 -4.00
N LYS A 134 5.54 9.61 -4.67
CA LYS A 134 6.74 10.16 -4.01
C LYS A 134 6.42 11.42 -3.21
N GLU A 135 5.60 12.31 -3.76
CA GLU A 135 5.14 13.52 -3.07
C GLU A 135 4.23 13.18 -1.86
N ALA A 136 3.46 12.10 -1.92
CA ALA A 136 2.64 11.65 -0.80
C ALA A 136 3.50 11.22 0.39
N VAL A 137 4.66 10.60 0.13
CA VAL A 137 5.62 10.21 1.18
C VAL A 137 6.23 11.41 1.92
N ARG A 138 6.22 12.62 1.32
CA ARG A 138 6.78 13.83 1.96
C ARG A 138 5.87 14.46 3.01
N ARG A 139 4.60 14.08 3.07
CA ARG A 139 3.57 14.70 3.89
C ARG A 139 3.37 13.95 5.18
#